data_AF-A0A392R615-F1
#
_entry.id   AF-A0A392R615-F1
#
_cell.length_a   1.000
_cell.length_b   1.000
_cell.length_c   1.000
_cell.angle_alpha   90.00
_cell.angle_beta   90.00
_cell.angle_gamma   90.00
#
_symmetry.space_group_name_H-M   'P 1'
#
loop_
_entity.id
_entity.type
_entity.pdbx_description
1 polymer ?
#
loop_
_entity_poly.entity_id
_entity_poly.type
_entity_poly.pdbx_seq_one_letter_code
_entity_poly.pdbx_strand_id
1 'polypeptide(L)' 'MERPKTSHLIAVKRILSDAPISWCSKKEPVVALSSCEAEYIAASLSTCQAIWLKNLIEEISQDKCETVTLKVDNVSAIN' A
#
# COMPACT_ATOMS: atom_id res chain seq x y z
N MET A 1 -34.15 21.12 2.70
CA MET A 1 -32.67 21.00 2.73
C MET A 1 -32.35 19.79 3.60
N GLU A 2 -32.43 18.59 3.01
CA GLU A 2 -32.36 17.32 3.74
C GLU A 2 -30.91 16.93 4.03
N ARG A 3 -30.65 16.51 5.27
CA ARG A 3 -29.34 16.00 5.70
C ARG A 3 -29.00 14.73 4.90
N PRO A 4 -27.76 14.57 4.40
CA PRO A 4 -27.38 13.36 3.66
C PRO A 4 -27.55 12.13 4.55
N LYS A 5 -28.23 11.11 4.01
CA LYS A 5 -28.60 9.88 4.72
C LYS A 5 -27.34 9.18 5.24
N THR A 6 -27.34 8.87 6.54
CA THR A 6 -26.27 8.23 7.30
C THR A 6 -25.74 6.94 6.64
N SER A 7 -26.53 6.31 5.76
CA SER A 7 -26.17 5.16 4.91
C SER A 7 -24.96 5.38 3.99
N HIS A 8 -24.74 6.60 3.50
CA HIS A 8 -23.58 6.88 2.64
C HIS A 8 -22.27 6.98 3.44
N LEU A 9 -22.35 7.44 4.70
CA LEU A 9 -21.20 7.55 5.59
C LEU A 9 -20.76 6.18 6.11
N ILE A 10 -21.70 5.25 6.33
CA ILE A 10 -21.38 3.85 6.62
C ILE A 10 -20.89 3.07 5.39
N ALA A 11 -21.28 3.44 4.17
CA ALA A 11 -20.76 2.81 2.96
C ALA A 11 -19.26 3.12 2.80
N VAL A 12 -18.85 4.38 2.95
CA VAL A 12 -17.42 4.77 2.90
C VAL A 12 -16.64 4.19 4.08
N LYS A 13 -17.24 4.12 5.27
CA LYS A 13 -16.68 3.48 6.47
C LYS A 13 -16.41 1.98 6.30
N ARG A 14 -16.94 1.35 5.25
CA ARG A 14 -16.93 -0.11 5.05
C ARG A 14 -16.22 -0.58 3.78
N ILE A 15 -15.67 0.32 2.98
CA ILE A 15 -14.84 -0.07 1.82
C ILE A 15 -13.47 -0.48 2.37
N LEU A 16 -13.38 -1.75 2.76
CA LEU A 16 -12.18 -2.59 2.92
C LEU A 16 -11.65 -2.94 4.33
N SER A 17 -12.55 -3.09 5.32
CA SER A 17 -12.29 -3.79 6.60
C SER A 17 -11.07 -3.31 7.40
N ASP A 18 -11.25 -2.29 8.24
CA ASP A 18 -10.34 -1.84 9.31
C ASP A 18 -8.88 -1.51 8.93
N ALA A 19 -8.51 -1.54 7.64
CA ALA A 19 -7.15 -1.24 7.18
C ALA A 19 -7.14 -0.19 6.06
N PRO A 20 -6.18 0.74 6.06
CA PRO A 20 -5.98 1.68 4.96
C PRO A 20 -5.47 0.91 3.73
N ILE A 21 -6.22 0.98 2.62
CA ILE A 21 -5.75 0.52 1.31
C ILE A 21 -5.02 1.67 0.62
N SER A 22 -3.82 1.41 0.15
CA SER A 22 -3.12 2.30 -0.78
C SER A 22 -2.87 1.55 -2.08
N TRP A 23 -3.24 2.15 -3.21
CA TRP A 23 -2.89 1.66 -4.54
C TRP A 23 -2.09 2.75 -5.26
N CYS A 24 -0.89 2.41 -5.73
CA CYS A 24 -0.05 3.30 -6.52
C CYS A 24 0.37 2.59 -7.80
N SER A 25 0.13 3.23 -8.95
CA SER A 25 0.68 2.80 -10.24
C SER A 25 1.59 3.91 -10.75
N LYS A 26 2.90 3.72 -10.63
CA LYS A 26 3.91 4.68 -11.06
C LYS A 26 4.57 4.15 -12.34
N LYS A 27 4.76 5.02 -13.32
CA LYS A 27 5.63 4.70 -14.46
C LYS A 27 7.07 4.78 -13.97
N GLU A 28 7.80 3.67 -14.10
CA GLU A 28 9.20 3.65 -13.72
C GLU A 28 10.05 4.58 -14.61
N PRO A 29 10.99 5.34 -14.03
CA PRO A 29 11.87 6.21 -14.80
C PRO A 29 12.96 5.42 -15.55
N VAL A 30 13.12 4.13 -15.20
CA VAL A 30 14.11 3.21 -15.79
C VAL A 30 13.39 2.15 -16.62
N VAL A 31 14.01 1.76 -17.74
CA VAL A 31 13.55 0.62 -18.54
C VAL A 31 14.21 -0.63 -18.00
N ALA A 32 13.41 -1.54 -17.44
CA ALA A 32 13.90 -2.84 -17.01
C ALA A 32 14.28 -3.73 -18.21
N LEU A 33 15.38 -4.45 -18.09
CA LEU A 33 15.89 -5.36 -19.12
C LEU A 33 15.29 -6.78 -18.99
N SER A 34 14.58 -7.05 -17.90
CA SER A 34 13.85 -8.30 -17.64
C SER A 34 12.61 -8.07 -16.76
N SER A 35 11.67 -9.03 -16.75
CA SER A 35 10.53 -9.01 -15.82
C SER A 35 10.99 -9.09 -14.36
N CYS A 36 12.02 -9.89 -14.08
CA CYS A 36 12.64 -10.00 -12.77
C CYS A 36 13.16 -8.67 -12.25
N GLU A 37 13.85 -7.90 -13.09
CA GLU A 37 14.34 -6.57 -12.74
C GLU A 37 13.18 -5.58 -12.54
N ALA A 38 12.15 -5.63 -13.38
CA ALA A 38 10.96 -4.78 -13.23
C ALA A 38 10.26 -5.03 -11.90
N GLU A 39 10.08 -6.30 -11.51
CA GLU A 39 9.44 -6.69 -10.26
C GLU A 39 10.32 -6.40 -9.05
N TYR A 40 11.64 -6.54 -9.14
CA TYR A 40 12.56 -6.11 -8.10
C TYR A 40 12.47 -4.60 -7.83
N ILE A 41 12.42 -3.79 -8.89
CA ILE A 41 12.24 -2.33 -8.79
C ILE A 41 10.88 -2.02 -8.14
N ALA A 42 9.80 -2.65 -8.63
CA ALA A 42 8.47 -2.46 -8.07
C ALA A 42 8.37 -2.87 -6.59
N ALA A 43 8.99 -3.98 -6.21
CA ALA A 43 9.06 -4.46 -4.83
C ALA A 43 9.85 -3.50 -3.94
N SER A 44 10.97 -2.97 -4.43
CA SER A 44 11.78 -1.97 -3.73
C SER A 44 10.99 -0.69 -3.44
N LEU A 45 10.27 -0.18 -4.44
CA LEU A 45 9.43 1.01 -4.28
C LEU A 45 8.24 0.76 -3.36
N SER A 46 7.60 -0.39 -3.49
CA SER A 46 6.50 -0.82 -2.61
C SER A 46 6.98 -0.92 -1.16
N THR A 47 8.19 -1.41 -0.93
CA THR A 47 8.82 -1.48 0.41
C THR A 47 9.05 -0.09 0.98
N CYS A 48 9.59 0.85 0.20
CA CYS A 48 9.76 2.23 0.65
C CYS A 48 8.43 2.88 1.05
N GLN A 49 7.39 2.70 0.23
CA GLN A 49 6.04 3.22 0.54
C GLN A 49 5.43 2.55 1.77
N ALA A 50 5.59 1.23 1.91
CA ALA A 50 5.14 0.47 3.06
C ALA A 50 5.78 0.95 4.37
N ILE A 51 7.10 1.18 4.38
CA ILE A 51 7.81 1.72 5.55
C ILE A 51 7.33 3.13 5.86
N TRP A 52 7.16 3.97 4.85
CA TRP A 52 6.64 5.33 5.04
C TRP A 52 5.24 5.33 5.65
N LEU A 53 4.33 4.48 5.14
CA LEU A 53 2.98 4.32 5.68
C LEU A 53 2.99 3.74 7.10
N LYS A 54 3.87 2.78 7.39
CA LYS A 54 4.05 2.22 8.74
C LYS A 54 4.40 3.32 9.74
N ASN A 55 5.42 4.11 9.42
CA ASN A 55 5.87 5.20 10.30
C ASN A 55 4.76 6.26 10.47
N LEU A 56 4.06 6.61 9.39
CA LEU A 56 2.95 7.55 9.43
C LEU A 56 1.82 7.07 10.37
N ILE A 57 1.48 5.79 10.29
CA ILE A 57 0.45 5.21 11.17
C ILE A 57 0.94 5.17 12.62
N GLU A 58 2.20 4.82 12.86
CA GLU A 58 2.79 4.84 14.21
C GLU A 58 2.75 6.24 14.85
N GLU A 59 3.02 7.28 14.05
CA GLU A 59 2.94 8.68 14.50
C GLU A 59 1.50 9.12 14.80
N ILE A 60 0.53 8.75 13.97
CA ILE A 60 -0.87 9.16 14.12
C ILE A 60 -1.56 8.39 15.25
N SER A 61 -1.33 7.07 15.31
CA SER A 61 -2.03 6.17 16.24
C SER A 61 -1.34 6.07 17.61
N GLN A 62 -0.09 6.53 17.76
CA GLN A 62 0.75 6.35 18.96
C GLN A 62 0.98 4.88 19.36
N ASP A 63 0.58 3.94 18.48
CA ASP A 63 0.71 2.51 18.64
C ASP A 63 1.73 1.97 17.64
N LYS A 64 2.49 0.95 18.03
CA LYS A 64 3.43 0.28 17.12
C LYS A 64 2.66 -0.49 16.05
N CYS A 65 2.98 -0.22 14.79
CA CYS A 65 2.43 -0.94 13.66
C CYS A 65 3.21 -2.26 13.50
N GLU A 66 2.47 -3.36 13.31
CA GLU A 66 3.05 -4.69 13.10
C GLU A 66 3.93 -4.75 11.84
N THR A 67 4.68 -5.84 11.70
CA THR A 67 5.59 -6.06 10.57
C THR A 67 4.85 -5.99 9.23
N VAL A 68 5.34 -5.16 8.32
CA VAL A 68 4.78 -5.07 6.97
C VAL A 68 5.21 -6.28 6.15
N THR A 69 4.25 -7.07 5.66
CA THR A 69 4.50 -8.23 4.80
C THR A 69 4.28 -7.86 3.33
N LEU A 70 5.36 -7.82 2.55
CA LEU A 70 5.29 -7.66 1.10
C LEU A 70 5.18 -9.04 0.43
N LYS A 71 4.24 -9.20 -0.49
CA LYS A 71 4.09 -10.41 -1.31
C LYS A 71 4.51 -10.10 -2.74
N VAL A 72 5.48 -10.85 -3.24
CA VAL A 72 5.96 -10.81 -4.63
C VAL A 72 5.78 -12.20 -5.20
N ASP A 73 5.20 -12.29 -6.40
CA ASP A 73 4.87 -13.56 -7.06
C ASP A 73 6.05 -14.18 -7.82
N ASN A 74 7.04 -13.37 -8.20
CA ASN A 74 8.28 -13.87 -8.79
C ASN A 74 9.39 -14.08 -7.74
N VAL A 75 9.72 -15.35 -7.52
CA VAL A 75 10.80 -15.75 -6.61
C VAL A 75 12.18 -15.26 -7.08
N SER A 76 12.39 -15.13 -8.40
CA SER A 76 13.67 -14.65 -8.95
C SER A 76 13.93 -13.19 -8.60
N ALA A 77 12.86 -12.39 -8.38
CA ALA A 77 13.00 -11.00 -7.94
C ALA A 77 13.40 -10.89 -6.45
N ILE A 78 13.38 -11.99 -5.70
CA ILE A 78 13.69 -12.03 -4.25
C ILE A 78 15.05 -12.69 -4.00
N ASN A 79 15.49 -13.59 -4.89
CA ASN A 79 16.58 -14.55 -4.67
C ASN A 79 17.90 -14.15 -5.32
#